data_AF-A0A0M1P0U1-F1
#
_entry.id   AF-A0A0M1P0U1-F1
#
_cell.length_a   1.000
_cell.length_b   1.000
_cell.length_c   1.000
_cell.angle_alpha   90.00
_cell.angle_beta   90.00
_cell.angle_gamma   90.00
#
_symmetry.space_group_name_H-M   'P 1'
#
loop_
_entity.id
_entity.type
_entity.pdbx_description
1 polymer ?
#
loop_
_entity_poly.entity_id
_entity_poly.type
_entity_poly.pdbx_seq_one_letter_code
_entity_poly.pdbx_strand_id
1 'polypeptide(L)' 'MTTELRKQIGEILSEVLNTAVLPHDNPKREEIANWDSLKHMELILRLEEQFDVRFSIREVAGIQSLDDIAKIIEVRS' A
#
# COMPACT_ATOMS: atom_id res chain seq x y z
N MET A 1 -11.54 9.51 0.09
CA MET A 1 -10.42 9.02 -0.73
C MET A 1 -10.11 9.99 -1.87
N THR A 2 -8.96 10.67 -1.82
CA THR A 2 -8.50 11.57 -2.89
C THR A 2 -7.76 10.78 -3.98
N THR A 3 -7.91 11.18 -5.24
CA THR A 3 -7.21 10.57 -6.38
C THR A 3 -5.69 10.65 -6.24
N GLU A 4 -5.18 11.72 -5.60
CA GLU A 4 -3.74 11.92 -5.41
C GLU A 4 -3.14 10.92 -4.41
N LEU A 5 -3.81 10.64 -3.29
CA LEU A 5 -3.34 9.65 -2.32
C LEU A 5 -3.22 8.26 -2.94
N ARG A 6 -4.23 7.83 -3.72
CA ARG A 6 -4.18 6.54 -4.43
C ARG A 6 -3.03 6.48 -5.42
N LYS A 7 -2.76 7.58 -6.12
CA LYS A 7 -1.65 7.68 -7.07
C LYS A 7 -0.31 7.51 -6.36
N GLN A 8 -0.08 8.21 -5.25
CA GLN A 8 1.14 8.08 -4.45
C GLN A 8 1.34 6.66 -3.90
N ILE A 9 0.28 6.05 -3.37
CA ILE A 9 0.34 4.65 -2.89
C ILE A 9 0.62 3.69 -4.06
N GLY A 10 -0.01 3.91 -5.21
CA GLY A 10 0.18 3.12 -6.43
C GLY A 10 1.61 3.20 -6.98
N GLU A 11 2.26 4.37 -6.91
CA GLU A 11 3.67 4.55 -7.29
C GLU A 11 4.59 3.69 -6.38
N ILE A 12 4.39 3.75 -5.06
CA ILE A 12 5.18 2.94 -4.11
C ILE A 12 4.94 1.44 -4.33
N LEU A 13 3.69 1.02 -4.49
CA LEU A 13 3.34 -0.37 -4.83
C LEU A 13 4.06 -0.80 -6.11
N SER A 14 4.08 0.05 -7.13
CA SER A 14 4.69 -0.28 -8.41
C SER A 14 6.20 -0.48 -8.29
N GLU A 15 6.86 0.39 -7.53
CA GLU A 15 8.30 0.27 -7.22
C GLU A 15 8.61 -1.01 -6.44
N VAL A 16 7.86 -1.26 -5.36
CA VAL A 16 8.14 -2.39 -4.44
C VAL A 16 7.83 -3.73 -5.10
N LEU A 17 6.69 -3.84 -5.79
CA LEU A 17 6.22 -5.08 -6.42
C LEU A 17 6.78 -5.30 -7.83
N ASN A 18 7.50 -4.31 -8.37
CA ASN A 18 8.02 -4.30 -9.73
C ASN A 18 6.93 -4.64 -10.76
N THR A 19 5.77 -3.99 -10.62
CA THR A 19 4.55 -4.23 -11.41
C THR A 19 3.82 -2.91 -11.61
N ALA A 20 3.31 -2.62 -12.80
CA ALA A 20 2.56 -1.39 -13.03
C ALA A 20 1.22 -1.44 -12.27
N VAL A 21 0.99 -0.45 -11.38
CA VAL A 21 -0.29 -0.23 -10.70
C VAL A 21 -0.86 1.11 -11.15
N LEU A 22 -2.02 1.10 -11.80
CA LEU A 22 -2.67 2.34 -12.21
C LEU A 22 -3.46 2.97 -11.05
N PRO A 23 -3.64 4.30 -11.03
CA PRO A 23 -4.32 4.98 -9.91
C PRO A 23 -5.78 4.56 -9.67
N HIS A 24 -6.43 3.98 -10.68
CA HIS A 24 -7.80 3.46 -10.60
C HIS A 24 -7.86 1.97 -10.24
N ASP A 25 -6.73 1.28 -10.24
CA ASP A 25 -6.67 -0.12 -9.85
C ASP A 25 -6.82 -0.26 -8.33
N ASN A 26 -7.18 -1.46 -7.90
CA ASN A 26 -7.09 -1.86 -6.50
C ASN A 26 -6.39 -3.22 -6.43
N PRO A 27 -5.07 -3.27 -6.68
CA PRO A 27 -4.33 -4.53 -6.69
C PRO A 27 -4.53 -5.25 -5.36
N LYS A 28 -4.90 -6.52 -5.41
CA LYS A 28 -4.94 -7.37 -4.22
C LYS A 28 -3.68 -8.20 -4.08
N ARG A 29 -3.28 -8.42 -2.84
CA ARG A 29 -2.12 -9.23 -2.50
C ARG A 29 -2.19 -10.65 -3.07
N GLU A 30 -3.36 -11.26 -3.05
CA GLU A 30 -3.58 -12.60 -3.58
C GLU A 30 -3.47 -12.68 -5.12
N GLU A 31 -3.65 -11.56 -5.81
CA GLU A 31 -3.63 -11.46 -7.27
C GLU A 31 -2.22 -11.14 -7.82
N ILE A 32 -1.31 -10.65 -6.98
CA ILE A 32 0.06 -10.30 -7.36
C ILE A 32 1.05 -11.33 -6.81
N ALA A 33 1.59 -12.16 -7.70
CA ALA A 33 2.55 -13.21 -7.34
C ALA A 33 3.80 -12.69 -6.59
N ASN A 34 4.26 -11.48 -6.91
CA ASN A 34 5.43 -10.86 -6.27
C ASN A 34 5.12 -10.21 -4.92
N TRP A 35 3.85 -10.18 -4.48
CA TRP A 35 3.47 -9.56 -3.20
C TRP A 35 3.59 -10.56 -2.04
N ASP A 36 4.81 -11.01 -1.80
CA ASP A 36 5.15 -11.93 -0.72
C ASP A 36 5.26 -11.22 0.66
N SER A 37 5.76 -11.93 1.67
CA SER A 37 5.93 -11.36 3.02
C SER A 37 7.04 -10.30 3.10
N LEU A 38 8.11 -10.45 2.31
CA LEU A 38 9.23 -9.51 2.31
C LEU A 38 8.82 -8.20 1.64
N LYS A 39 8.21 -8.29 0.45
CA LYS A 39 7.69 -7.13 -0.27
C LYS A 39 6.57 -6.42 0.47
N HIS A 40 5.74 -7.18 1.20
CA HIS A 40 4.75 -6.57 2.06
C HIS A 40 5.40 -5.74 3.19
N MET A 41 6.43 -6.24 3.87
CA MET A 41 7.13 -5.47 4.90
C MET A 41 7.86 -4.25 4.32
N GLU A 42 8.51 -4.40 3.17
CA GLU A 42 9.15 -3.29 2.45
C GLU A 42 8.14 -2.18 2.11
N LEU A 43 6.96 -2.57 1.62
CA LEU A 43 5.86 -1.65 1.34
C LEU A 43 5.42 -0.89 2.59
N ILE A 44 5.21 -1.56 3.72
CA ILE A 44 4.81 -0.90 4.97
C ILE A 44 5.85 0.15 5.38
N LEU A 45 7.14 -0.19 5.37
CA LEU A 45 8.20 0.75 5.76
C LEU A 45 8.23 1.99 4.87
N ARG A 46 8.10 1.81 3.54
CA ARG A 46 8.05 2.93 2.58
C ARG A 46 6.82 3.83 2.81
N LEU A 47 5.68 3.25 3.14
CA LEU A 47 4.45 4.00 3.43
C LEU A 47 4.56 4.78 4.74
N GLU A 48 5.12 4.17 5.79
CA GLU A 48 5.39 4.87 7.07
C GLU A 48 6.30 6.08 6.87
N GLU A 49 7.39 5.91 6.11
CA GLU A 49 8.33 6.99 5.80
C GLU A 49 7.70 8.10 4.96
N GLN A 50 6.96 7.75 3.90
CA GLN A 50 6.38 8.73 2.98
C GLN A 50 5.27 9.57 3.61
N PHE A 51 4.42 8.95 4.43
CA PHE A 51 3.21 9.59 4.97
C PHE A 51 3.35 9.99 6.44
N ASP A 52 4.51 9.76 7.06
CA ASP A 52 4.77 9.99 8.49
C ASP A 52 3.72 9.31 9.40
N VAL A 53 3.36 8.07 9.04
CA VAL A 53 2.40 7.24 9.78
C VAL A 53 3.08 6.03 10.41
N ARG A 54 2.42 5.37 11.36
CA ARG A 54 2.81 4.05 11.85
C ARG A 54 1.67 3.06 11.77
N PHE A 55 1.93 1.89 11.19
CA PHE A 55 0.97 0.79 11.13
C PHE A 55 1.17 -0.12 12.34
N SER A 56 0.08 -0.47 13.00
CA SER A 56 0.08 -1.54 13.99
C SER A 56 0.21 -2.91 13.32
N ILE A 57 0.68 -3.91 14.08
CA ILE A 57 0.78 -5.31 13.60
C ILE A 57 -0.57 -5.81 13.05
N ARG A 58 -1.69 -5.40 13.67
CA ARG A 58 -3.04 -5.78 13.23
C ARG A 58 -3.39 -5.16 11.88
N GLU A 59 -3.00 -3.91 11.66
CA GLU A 59 -3.23 -3.21 10.38
C GLU A 59 -2.37 -3.82 9.28
N VAL A 60 -1.09 -4.07 9.55
CA VAL A 60 -0.18 -4.77 8.63
C VAL A 60 -0.79 -6.11 8.20
N ALA A 61 -1.21 -6.94 9.16
CA ALA A 61 -1.85 -8.22 8.86
C ALA A 61 -3.19 -8.09 8.09
N GLY A 62 -3.87 -6.96 8.24
CA GLY A 62 -5.15 -6.67 7.60
C GLY A 62 -5.05 -6.07 6.20
N ILE A 63 -3.87 -5.59 5.77
CA ILE A 63 -3.68 -4.98 4.46
C ILE A 63 -3.68 -6.07 3.39
N GLN A 64 -4.71 -6.07 2.54
CA GLN A 64 -4.85 -6.98 1.41
C GLN A 64 -4.89 -6.25 0.06
N SER A 65 -5.08 -4.94 0.07
CA SER A 65 -5.25 -4.15 -1.15
C SER A 65 -4.78 -2.71 -0.99
N LEU A 66 -4.64 -2.00 -2.12
CA LEU A 66 -4.35 -0.57 -2.14
C LEU A 66 -5.39 0.24 -1.35
N ASP A 67 -6.68 -0.12 -1.48
CA ASP A 67 -7.75 0.56 -0.78
C ASP A 67 -7.67 0.41 0.74
N ASP A 68 -7.17 -0.72 1.24
CA ASP A 68 -6.98 -0.90 2.68
C ASP A 68 -5.89 0.05 3.21
N ILE A 69 -4.80 0.19 2.45
CA ILE A 69 -3.73 1.14 2.74
C ILE A 69 -4.27 2.57 2.74
N ALA A 70 -5.01 2.94 1.69
CA ALA A 70 -5.55 4.29 1.53
C ALA A 70 -6.50 4.65 2.68
N LYS A 71 -7.39 3.74 3.09
CA LYS A 71 -8.29 3.94 4.24
C LYS A 71 -7.52 4.18 5.54
N ILE A 72 -6.47 3.41 5.77
CA ILE A 72 -5.68 3.52 7.00
C ILE A 72 -4.95 4.88 7.06
N ILE A 73 -4.37 5.32 5.95
CA ILE A 73 -3.66 6.62 5.87
C ILE A 73 -4.65 7.79 5.95
N GLU A 74 -5.81 7.70 5.28
CA GLU A 74 -6.83 8.76 5.28
C GLU A 74 -7.44 8.98 6.68
N VAL A 75 -7.51 7.96 7.53
CA VAL A 75 -7.96 8.11 8.93
C VAL A 75 -6.93 8.87 9.79
N ARG A 76 -5.66 8.89 9.38
CA ARG A 76 -4.56 9.51 10.13
C ARG A 76 -4.11 10.86 9.58
N SER A 77 -4.59 11.25 8.39
CA SER A 77 -4.31 12.53 7.72
C SER A 77 -5.37 13.57 8.08
#